data_AF-W4FVL9-F1
#
_entry.id   AF-W4FVL9-F1
#
_cell.length_a   1.000
_cell.length_b   1.000
_cell.length_c   1.000
_cell.angle_alpha   90.00
_cell.angle_beta   90.00
_cell.angle_gamma   90.00
#
_symmetry.space_group_name_H-M   'P 1'
#
loop_
_entity.id
_entity.type
_entity.pdbx_description
1 polymer ?
#
loop_
_entity_poly.entity_id
_entity_poly.type
_entity_poly.pdbx_seq_one_letter_code
_entity_poly.pdbx_strand_id
1 'polypeptide(L)'
;MLRSPSGTSRTLRKHLSFAHRRTAYETLLSVAVDGLLPRGVLTELAQIFRCHPRTISRLWTQARLSLHRGHCAADAASKTKGNSGHHALRTSDEIEAAIGNVPQVQRHTLRSLSAACGIPMMTIFSHLKKNPRFKVRSNYVKLHLTPANIEDRLKFAMFFVRPLPSGHYLFNDMHDYVHVDEKWFYLTMVKRRYYVYYDEEVAARAVKSQALYHQDDVHCRCGQAAI
;
A
#
# COMPACT_ATOMS: atom_id res chain seq x y z
N MET A 1 -52.88 16.95 -20.95
CA MET A 1 -52.48 16.75 -19.54
C MET A 1 -50.96 16.63 -19.48
N LEU A 2 -50.26 17.73 -19.22
CA LEU A 2 -48.80 17.75 -19.09
C LEU A 2 -48.44 17.40 -17.63
N ARG A 3 -47.74 16.29 -17.42
CA ARG A 3 -47.19 15.91 -16.11
C ARG A 3 -45.96 16.75 -15.81
N SER A 4 -46.04 17.60 -14.78
CA SER A 4 -44.87 18.25 -14.18
C SER A 4 -44.01 17.21 -13.47
N PRO A 5 -42.68 17.17 -13.66
CA PRO A 5 -41.80 16.33 -12.87
C PRO A 5 -41.52 17.03 -11.54
N SER A 6 -42.15 16.58 -10.46
CA SER A 6 -41.77 16.95 -9.10
C SER A 6 -40.45 16.29 -8.74
N GLY A 7 -39.34 16.87 -9.22
CA GLY A 7 -38.00 16.54 -8.77
C GLY A 7 -37.82 17.06 -7.35
N THR A 8 -38.23 16.30 -6.33
CA THR A 8 -37.77 16.52 -4.97
C THR A 8 -36.27 16.30 -4.95
N SER A 9 -35.51 17.39 -5.02
CA SER A 9 -34.09 17.41 -4.71
C SER A 9 -33.91 16.72 -3.36
N ARG A 10 -33.26 15.55 -3.35
CA ARG A 10 -32.79 14.90 -2.12
C ARG A 10 -31.83 15.88 -1.47
N THR A 11 -32.33 16.72 -0.59
CA THR A 11 -31.53 17.62 0.22
C THR A 11 -30.55 16.74 0.99
N LEU A 12 -29.28 16.82 0.63
CA LEU A 12 -28.19 16.26 1.43
C LEU A 12 -28.45 16.73 2.86
N ARG A 13 -28.68 15.80 3.79
CA ARG A 13 -28.84 16.13 5.21
C ARG A 13 -27.50 16.67 5.71
N LYS A 14 -27.30 17.98 5.59
CA LYS A 14 -26.07 18.64 6.04
C LYS A 14 -26.09 18.66 7.56
N HIS A 15 -25.06 18.08 8.18
CA HIS A 15 -24.85 18.25 9.62
C HIS A 15 -24.70 19.74 9.92
N LEU A 16 -25.37 20.22 10.97
CA LEU A 16 -25.26 21.62 11.39
C LEU A 16 -23.81 21.89 11.83
N SER A 17 -23.17 22.87 11.18
CA SER A 17 -21.78 23.24 11.48
C SER A 17 -21.64 23.74 12.92
N PHE A 18 -20.43 23.71 13.47
CA PHE A 18 -20.18 24.23 14.82
C PHE A 18 -20.60 25.70 14.96
N ALA A 19 -20.28 26.54 13.99
CA ALA A 19 -20.68 27.94 13.97
C ALA A 19 -22.21 28.10 14.02
N HIS A 20 -22.95 27.38 13.16
CA HIS A 20 -24.41 27.43 13.17
C HIS A 20 -25.02 26.88 14.47
N ARG A 21 -24.43 25.82 15.05
CA ARG A 21 -24.85 25.29 16.36
C ARG A 21 -24.64 26.33 17.47
N ARG A 22 -23.50 27.02 17.46
CA ARG A 22 -23.21 28.08 18.43
C ARG A 22 -24.19 29.24 18.28
N THR A 23 -24.37 29.76 17.08
CA THR A 23 -25.32 30.85 16.81
C THR A 23 -26.74 30.47 17.18
N ALA A 24 -27.20 29.25 16.86
CA ALA A 24 -28.51 28.76 17.24
C ALA A 24 -28.71 28.68 18.76
N TYR A 25 -27.66 28.27 19.49
CA TYR A 25 -27.71 28.25 20.95
C TYR A 25 -27.75 29.66 21.54
N GLU A 26 -26.93 30.59 21.03
CA GLU A 26 -26.91 32.00 21.46
C GLU A 26 -28.26 32.68 21.20
N THR A 27 -28.92 32.42 20.07
CA THR A 27 -30.28 32.94 19.77
C THR A 27 -31.35 32.34 20.67
N LEU A 28 -31.26 31.06 21.01
CA LEU A 28 -32.17 30.46 21.98
C LEU A 28 -31.97 31.07 23.38
N LEU A 29 -30.71 31.34 23.75
CA LEU A 29 -30.39 31.94 25.04
C LEU A 29 -30.92 33.37 25.15
N SER A 30 -30.86 34.16 24.08
CA SER A 30 -31.37 35.54 24.07
C SER A 30 -32.90 35.63 24.17
N VAL A 31 -33.62 34.56 23.81
CA VAL A 31 -35.09 34.49 23.78
C VAL A 31 -35.67 33.70 24.96
N ALA A 32 -34.84 32.94 25.68
CA ALA A 32 -35.27 32.14 26.83
C ALA A 32 -35.59 33.03 28.04
N VAL A 33 -36.76 32.79 28.65
CA VAL A 33 -37.18 33.44 29.90
C VAL A 33 -37.24 32.36 30.98
N ASP A 34 -36.53 32.56 32.10
CA ASP A 34 -36.40 31.58 33.19
C ASP A 34 -35.96 30.18 32.74
N GLY A 35 -35.20 30.11 31.64
CA GLY A 35 -34.74 28.85 31.04
C GLY A 35 -35.80 28.11 30.23
N LEU A 36 -36.99 28.68 30.04
CA LEU A 36 -38.06 28.19 29.18
C LEU A 36 -38.00 28.87 27.81
N LEU A 37 -38.23 28.07 26.77
CA LEU A 37 -38.28 28.56 25.39
C LEU A 37 -39.72 28.90 25.00
N PRO A 38 -39.96 30.08 24.39
CA PRO A 38 -41.28 30.40 23.85
C PRO A 38 -41.72 29.42 22.77
N ARG A 39 -43.05 29.26 22.64
CA ARG A 39 -43.65 28.33 21.67
C ARG A 39 -43.27 28.77 20.25
N GLY A 40 -42.88 27.81 19.40
CA GLY A 40 -42.59 28.07 17.98
C GLY A 40 -41.13 28.39 17.66
N VAL A 41 -40.36 28.92 18.62
CA VAL A 41 -38.96 29.36 18.41
C VAL A 41 -38.05 28.25 17.87
N LEU A 42 -38.24 27.02 18.35
CA LEU A 42 -37.49 25.86 17.85
C LEU A 42 -37.79 25.55 16.38
N THR A 43 -39.02 25.77 15.93
CA THR A 43 -39.45 25.54 14.54
C THR A 43 -38.95 26.65 13.64
N GLU A 44 -38.99 27.90 14.10
CA GLU A 44 -38.48 29.07 13.37
C GLU A 44 -36.97 28.98 13.16
N LEU A 45 -36.19 28.71 14.22
CA LEU A 45 -34.75 28.50 14.10
C LEU A 45 -34.42 27.30 13.21
N ALA A 46 -35.22 26.23 13.27
CA ALA A 46 -35.04 25.08 12.40
C ALA A 46 -35.25 25.43 10.92
N GLN A 47 -36.20 26.32 10.59
CA GLN A 47 -36.40 26.83 9.24
C GLN A 47 -35.21 27.69 8.79
N ILE A 48 -34.72 28.59 9.64
CA ILE A 48 -33.55 29.46 9.37
C ILE A 48 -32.31 28.61 9.05
N PHE A 49 -32.01 27.62 9.89
CA PHE A 49 -30.86 26.74 9.72
C PHE A 49 -31.12 25.55 8.77
N ARG A 50 -32.31 25.47 8.16
CA ARG A 50 -32.75 24.38 7.27
C ARG A 50 -32.48 22.99 7.84
N CYS A 51 -32.83 22.80 9.11
CA CYS A 51 -32.67 21.52 9.81
C CYS A 51 -33.99 21.08 10.46
N HIS A 52 -34.03 19.87 11.01
CA HIS A 52 -35.22 19.39 11.70
C HIS A 52 -35.32 20.03 13.10
N PRO A 53 -36.51 20.46 13.59
CA PRO A 53 -36.67 21.05 14.93
C PRO A 53 -36.08 20.21 16.09
N ARG A 54 -36.18 18.88 15.98
CA ARG A 54 -35.50 17.93 16.90
C ARG A 54 -33.98 18.16 17.02
N THR A 55 -33.30 18.63 15.98
CA THR A 55 -31.86 18.92 16.03
C THR A 55 -31.56 20.12 16.92
N ILE A 56 -32.34 21.19 16.80
CA ILE A 56 -32.23 22.40 17.64
C ILE A 56 -32.65 22.09 19.09
N SER A 57 -33.72 21.31 19.28
CA SER A 57 -34.13 20.83 20.61
C SER A 57 -33.03 20.01 21.28
N ARG A 58 -32.43 19.03 20.58
CA ARG A 58 -31.30 18.23 21.10
C ARG A 58 -30.10 19.09 21.45
N LEU A 59 -29.80 20.10 20.65
CA LEU A 59 -28.72 21.05 20.91
C LEU A 59 -28.98 21.83 22.20
N TRP A 60 -30.19 22.38 22.38
CA TRP A 60 -30.60 23.09 23.59
C TRP A 60 -30.46 22.21 24.84
N THR A 61 -31.02 21.00 24.80
CA THR A 61 -30.94 20.05 25.91
C THR A 61 -29.49 19.68 26.22
N GLN A 62 -28.66 19.42 25.21
CA GLN A 62 -27.24 19.10 25.40
C GLN A 62 -26.48 20.24 26.08
N ALA A 63 -26.67 21.47 25.60
CA ALA A 63 -26.01 22.66 26.12
C ALA A 63 -26.44 23.00 27.57
N ARG A 64 -27.72 22.83 27.89
CA ARG A 64 -28.21 22.97 29.26
C ARG A 64 -27.64 21.88 30.15
N LEU A 65 -27.66 20.61 29.72
CA LEU A 65 -27.11 19.49 30.47
C LEU A 65 -25.62 19.65 30.77
N SER A 66 -24.81 20.22 29.86
CA SER A 66 -23.39 20.47 30.15
C SER A 66 -23.20 21.51 31.26
N LEU A 67 -24.01 22.58 31.26
CA LEU A 67 -23.95 23.58 32.33
C LEU A 67 -24.38 22.99 33.68
N HIS A 68 -25.43 22.16 33.71
CA HIS A 68 -25.85 21.47 34.94
C HIS A 68 -24.80 20.50 35.47
N ARG A 69 -23.96 19.94 34.59
CA ARG A 69 -22.82 19.08 34.95
C ARG A 69 -21.58 19.85 35.40
N GLY A 70 -21.66 21.18 35.54
CA GLY A 70 -20.57 22.02 36.04
C GLY A 70 -19.55 22.46 34.99
N HIS A 71 -19.84 22.31 33.69
CA HIS A 71 -18.97 22.89 32.65
C HIS A 71 -19.04 24.43 32.67
N CYS A 72 -17.90 25.10 32.53
CA CYS A 72 -17.80 26.57 32.49
C CYS A 72 -18.46 27.20 31.25
N ALA A 73 -18.70 26.41 30.19
CA ALA A 73 -19.35 26.85 28.97
C ALA A 73 -20.32 25.78 28.46
N ALA A 74 -21.33 26.23 27.70
CA ALA A 74 -22.33 25.37 27.09
C ALA A 74 -21.73 24.54 25.93
N ASP A 75 -21.97 23.22 25.93
CA ASP A 75 -21.51 22.32 24.87
C ASP A 75 -22.44 22.40 23.65
N ALA A 76 -22.11 23.31 22.74
CA ALA A 76 -22.75 23.42 21.42
C ALA A 76 -22.09 22.51 20.36
N ALA A 77 -21.07 21.72 20.70
CA ALA A 77 -20.34 20.93 19.72
C ALA A 77 -21.16 19.75 19.18
N SER A 78 -20.81 19.30 17.98
CA SER A 78 -21.30 18.02 17.45
C SER A 78 -20.57 16.87 18.16
N LYS A 79 -21.30 15.83 18.58
CA LYS A 79 -20.72 14.60 19.13
C LYS A 79 -19.99 13.77 18.07
N THR A 80 -20.30 13.98 16.80
CA THR A 80 -19.58 13.38 15.66
C THR A 80 -18.45 14.33 15.29
N LYS A 81 -17.34 14.29 16.03
CA LYS A 81 -16.13 15.10 15.77
C LYS A 81 -15.02 14.20 15.23
N GLY A 82 -14.38 14.62 14.14
CA GLY A 82 -13.20 13.95 13.60
C GLY A 82 -13.44 12.51 13.14
N ASN A 83 -12.49 11.63 13.46
CA ASN A 83 -12.45 10.22 13.06
C ASN A 83 -13.47 9.35 13.84
N SER A 84 -14.75 9.60 13.57
CA SER A 84 -15.89 8.86 14.13
C SER A 84 -16.27 7.61 13.33
N GLY A 85 -15.45 7.26 12.34
CA GLY A 85 -15.59 6.02 11.58
C GLY A 85 -14.99 4.82 12.31
N HIS A 86 -15.04 3.67 11.65
CA HIS A 86 -14.45 2.44 12.15
C HIS A 86 -12.94 2.60 12.39
N HIS A 87 -12.47 2.21 13.58
CA HIS A 87 -11.05 2.24 13.92
C HIS A 87 -10.28 1.15 13.16
N ALA A 88 -8.98 1.34 12.93
CA ALA A 88 -8.18 0.30 12.29
C ALA A 88 -8.10 -0.94 13.21
N LEU A 89 -8.40 -2.13 12.66
CA LEU A 89 -8.37 -3.37 13.42
C LEU A 89 -6.95 -3.83 13.78
N ARG A 90 -5.96 -3.42 12.96
CA ARG A 90 -4.55 -3.75 13.14
C ARG A 90 -3.71 -2.49 13.11
N THR A 91 -2.68 -2.45 13.93
CA THR A 91 -1.67 -1.40 13.88
C THR A 91 -0.68 -1.64 12.73
N SER A 92 0.08 -0.62 12.36
CA SER A 92 1.12 -0.74 11.32
C SER A 92 2.17 -1.78 11.70
N ASP A 93 2.53 -1.80 12.98
CA ASP A 93 3.61 -2.65 13.51
C ASP A 93 3.19 -4.13 13.56
N GLU A 94 1.93 -4.41 13.89
CA GLU A 94 1.36 -5.76 13.81
C GLU A 94 1.38 -6.30 12.37
N ILE A 95 1.07 -5.46 11.38
CA ILE A 95 1.11 -5.84 9.97
C ILE A 95 2.56 -6.12 9.54
N GLU A 96 3.50 -5.30 9.99
CA GLU A 96 4.93 -5.46 9.73
C GLU A 96 5.49 -6.75 10.34
N ALA A 97 5.19 -7.03 11.60
CA ALA A 97 5.57 -8.28 12.26
C ALA A 97 4.98 -9.51 11.54
N ALA A 98 3.71 -9.47 11.17
CA ALA A 98 3.05 -10.58 10.49
C ALA A 98 3.63 -10.85 9.10
N ILE A 99 3.95 -9.80 8.32
CA ILE A 99 4.59 -9.95 7.01
C ILE A 99 6.04 -10.41 7.18
N GLY A 100 6.77 -9.87 8.16
CA GLY A 100 8.15 -10.22 8.49
C GLY A 100 8.34 -11.72 8.79
N ASN A 101 7.35 -12.35 9.43
CA ASN A 101 7.37 -13.78 9.74
C ASN A 101 7.13 -14.71 8.52
N VAL A 102 6.62 -14.18 7.40
CA VAL A 102 6.39 -14.99 6.20
C VAL A 102 7.71 -15.14 5.43
N PRO A 103 8.13 -16.32 4.95
CA PRO A 103 9.32 -16.42 4.10
C PRO A 103 9.18 -15.63 2.80
N GLN A 104 10.24 -14.93 2.33
CA GLN A 104 10.18 -14.11 1.11
C GLN A 104 9.63 -14.87 -0.11
N VAL A 105 9.91 -16.18 -0.23
CA VAL A 105 9.40 -17.06 -1.30
C VAL A 105 7.88 -17.08 -1.39
N GLN A 106 7.14 -16.82 -0.31
CA GLN A 106 5.68 -16.78 -0.31
C GLN A 106 5.13 -15.35 -0.52
N ARG A 107 6.00 -14.34 -0.48
CA ARG A 107 5.65 -12.91 -0.64
C ARG A 107 5.69 -12.44 -2.10
N HIS A 108 5.26 -13.27 -3.03
CA HIS A 108 5.31 -12.96 -4.47
C HIS A 108 4.15 -12.08 -4.97
N THR A 109 2.94 -12.39 -4.51
CA THR A 109 1.72 -11.67 -4.88
C THR A 109 1.01 -11.22 -3.61
N LEU A 110 0.19 -10.17 -3.68
CA LEU A 110 -0.63 -9.78 -2.52
C LEU A 110 -1.55 -10.92 -2.07
N ARG A 111 -2.01 -11.77 -2.99
CA ARG A 111 -2.86 -12.93 -2.68
C ARG A 111 -2.09 -14.00 -1.92
N SER A 112 -0.91 -14.39 -2.40
CA SER A 112 -0.08 -15.39 -1.71
C SER A 112 0.40 -14.88 -0.34
N LEU A 113 0.78 -13.61 -0.27
CA LEU A 113 1.17 -12.97 0.99
C LEU A 113 0.00 -12.93 1.97
N SER A 114 -1.19 -12.53 1.51
CA SER A 114 -2.42 -12.50 2.33
C SER A 114 -2.77 -13.87 2.89
N ALA A 115 -2.67 -14.92 2.08
CA ALA A 115 -2.88 -16.28 2.54
C ALA A 115 -1.83 -16.71 3.59
N ALA A 116 -0.56 -16.33 3.39
CA ALA A 116 0.53 -16.73 4.28
C ALA A 116 0.53 -15.97 5.63
N CYS A 117 0.22 -14.66 5.66
CA CYS A 117 0.21 -13.87 6.90
C CYS A 117 -1.17 -13.76 7.57
N GLY A 118 -2.24 -14.28 6.94
CA GLY A 118 -3.61 -14.20 7.45
C GLY A 118 -4.20 -12.79 7.49
N ILE A 119 -3.57 -11.81 6.83
CA ILE A 119 -4.07 -10.44 6.74
C ILE A 119 -4.82 -10.27 5.42
N PRO A 120 -6.02 -9.64 5.42
CA PRO A 120 -6.75 -9.40 4.18
C PRO A 120 -5.93 -8.62 3.15
N MET A 121 -5.99 -9.06 1.90
CA MET A 121 -5.24 -8.48 0.77
C MET A 121 -5.38 -6.96 0.68
N MET A 122 -6.57 -6.42 0.91
CA MET A 122 -6.84 -4.98 0.88
C MET A 122 -6.14 -4.21 1.99
N THR A 123 -6.04 -4.80 3.19
CA THR A 123 -5.31 -4.21 4.32
C THR A 123 -3.83 -4.11 3.99
N ILE A 124 -3.24 -5.17 3.41
CA ILE A 124 -1.84 -5.16 2.96
C ILE A 124 -1.62 -4.12 1.86
N PHE A 125 -2.54 -3.99 0.91
CA PHE A 125 -2.45 -2.99 -0.14
C PHE A 125 -2.53 -1.56 0.40
N SER A 126 -3.44 -1.30 1.35
CA SER A 126 -3.49 -0.01 2.04
C SER A 126 -2.22 0.27 2.83
N HIS A 127 -1.65 -0.75 3.49
CA HIS A 127 -0.38 -0.65 4.20
C HIS A 127 0.78 -0.32 3.25
N LEU A 128 0.87 -1.01 2.11
CA LEU A 128 1.84 -0.73 1.04
C LEU A 128 1.77 0.72 0.51
N LYS A 129 0.57 1.30 0.45
CA LYS A 129 0.41 2.71 0.04
C LYS A 129 0.81 3.71 1.12
N LYS A 130 0.58 3.38 2.38
CA LYS A 130 0.81 4.28 3.52
C LYS A 130 2.23 4.21 4.04
N ASN A 131 2.84 3.03 4.04
CA ASN A 131 4.17 2.79 4.60
C ASN A 131 5.21 2.81 3.47
N PRO A 132 6.03 3.88 3.36
CA PRO A 132 7.05 3.97 2.31
C PRO A 132 8.18 2.95 2.49
N ARG A 133 8.31 2.33 3.67
CA ARG A 133 9.30 1.28 3.95
C ARG A 133 8.96 -0.04 3.29
N PHE A 134 7.68 -0.29 3.04
CA PHE A 134 7.22 -1.52 2.43
C PHE A 134 7.12 -1.33 0.91
N LYS A 135 7.90 -2.10 0.14
CA LYS A 135 7.96 -1.96 -1.33
C LYS A 135 8.06 -3.30 -2.03
N VAL A 136 7.74 -3.27 -3.33
CA VAL A 136 7.98 -4.41 -4.21
C VAL A 136 9.38 -4.30 -4.81
N ARG A 137 10.23 -5.29 -4.55
CA ARG A 137 11.55 -5.41 -5.19
C ARG A 137 11.53 -6.48 -6.28
N SER A 138 12.18 -6.19 -7.40
CA SER A 138 12.40 -7.18 -8.45
C SER A 138 13.73 -7.88 -8.22
N ASN A 139 13.72 -9.21 -8.34
CA ASN A 139 14.89 -10.05 -8.22
C ASN A 139 15.08 -10.83 -9.53
N TYR A 140 16.17 -10.51 -10.22
CA TYR A 140 16.53 -11.13 -11.49
C TYR A 140 17.56 -12.23 -11.25
N VAL A 141 17.40 -13.34 -11.95
CA VAL A 141 18.47 -14.32 -12.07
C VAL A 141 19.63 -13.68 -12.83
N LYS A 142 20.81 -13.71 -12.21
CA LYS A 142 22.07 -13.30 -12.81
C LYS A 142 22.93 -14.52 -13.09
N LEU A 143 23.86 -14.37 -14.01
CA LEU A 143 24.87 -15.40 -14.21
C LEU A 143 25.85 -15.39 -13.03
N HIS A 144 26.19 -16.58 -12.52
CA HIS A 144 27.23 -16.73 -11.53
C HIS A 144 28.61 -16.65 -12.20
N LEU A 145 29.19 -15.45 -12.22
CA LEU A 145 30.54 -15.21 -12.74
C LEU A 145 31.56 -15.41 -11.62
N THR A 146 32.37 -16.46 -11.72
CA THR A 146 33.57 -16.62 -10.90
C THR A 146 34.72 -15.80 -11.52
N PRO A 147 35.78 -15.47 -10.76
CA PRO A 147 36.95 -14.80 -11.32
C PRO A 147 37.57 -15.54 -12.52
N ALA A 148 37.62 -16.87 -12.47
CA ALA A 148 38.07 -17.71 -13.58
C ALA A 148 37.16 -17.55 -14.82
N ASN A 149 35.83 -17.60 -14.64
CA ASN A 149 34.89 -17.40 -15.75
C ASN A 149 35.03 -16.01 -16.39
N ILE A 150 35.36 -14.99 -15.59
CA ILE A 150 35.61 -13.63 -16.09
C ILE A 150 36.87 -13.62 -16.94
N GLU A 151 37.95 -14.25 -16.47
CA GLU A 151 39.21 -14.35 -17.19
C GLU A 151 39.05 -15.09 -18.53
N ASP A 152 38.37 -16.24 -18.53
CA ASP A 152 38.14 -17.03 -19.74
C ASP A 152 37.29 -16.26 -20.76
N ARG A 153 36.25 -15.56 -20.28
CA ARG A 153 35.44 -14.69 -21.14
C ARG A 153 36.24 -13.52 -21.71
N LEU A 154 37.16 -12.94 -20.94
CA LEU A 154 38.02 -11.86 -21.40
C LEU A 154 39.02 -12.38 -22.44
N LYS A 155 39.67 -13.52 -22.19
CA LYS A 155 40.57 -14.18 -23.15
C LYS A 155 39.86 -14.49 -24.46
N PHE A 156 38.66 -15.06 -24.38
CA PHE A 156 37.82 -15.31 -25.55
C PHE A 156 37.53 -14.03 -26.31
N ALA A 157 37.09 -12.96 -25.63
CA ALA A 157 36.82 -11.67 -26.28
C ALA A 157 38.07 -11.08 -26.95
N MET A 158 39.23 -11.16 -26.29
CA MET A 158 40.49 -10.62 -26.84
C MET A 158 40.97 -11.33 -28.10
N PHE A 159 40.61 -12.61 -28.29
CA PHE A 159 40.92 -13.33 -29.53
C PHE A 159 40.28 -12.68 -30.78
N PHE A 160 39.16 -11.98 -30.59
CA PHE A 160 38.46 -11.27 -31.67
C PHE A 160 38.87 -9.82 -31.83
N VAL A 161 39.89 -9.35 -31.10
CA VAL A 161 40.35 -7.96 -31.15
C VAL A 161 41.76 -7.90 -31.69
N ARG A 162 41.99 -7.09 -32.72
CA ARG A 162 43.30 -6.84 -33.33
C ARG A 162 43.78 -5.42 -33.02
N PRO A 163 45.02 -5.23 -32.54
CA PRO A 163 45.60 -3.91 -32.37
C PRO A 163 45.97 -3.31 -33.74
N LEU A 164 45.70 -2.01 -33.91
CA LEU A 164 46.10 -1.23 -35.08
C LEU A 164 47.40 -0.46 -34.79
N PRO A 165 48.19 -0.15 -35.84
CA PRO A 165 49.39 0.68 -35.71
C PRO A 165 49.13 2.09 -35.12
N SER A 166 47.90 2.57 -35.20
CA SER A 166 47.45 3.84 -34.61
C SER A 166 47.22 3.78 -33.09
N GLY A 167 47.42 2.63 -32.44
CA GLY A 167 47.15 2.41 -31.01
C GLY A 167 45.69 2.13 -30.68
N HIS A 168 44.81 2.06 -31.69
CA HIS A 168 43.41 1.68 -31.53
C HIS A 168 43.22 0.15 -31.68
N TYR A 169 42.06 -0.35 -31.27
CA TYR A 169 41.70 -1.76 -31.40
C TYR A 169 40.54 -1.92 -32.38
N LEU A 170 40.59 -2.95 -33.23
CA LEU A 170 39.55 -3.28 -34.20
C LEU A 170 39.06 -4.70 -33.95
N PHE A 171 37.75 -4.90 -33.94
CA PHE A 171 37.17 -6.25 -33.89
C PHE A 171 37.37 -6.97 -35.22
N ASN A 172 37.59 -8.28 -35.16
CA ASN A 172 37.53 -9.14 -36.34
C ASN A 172 36.15 -9.05 -36.98
N ASP A 173 36.13 -9.10 -38.30
CA ASP A 173 34.92 -9.09 -39.12
C ASP A 173 34.05 -10.35 -38.91
N MET A 174 34.66 -11.44 -38.43
CA MET A 174 34.01 -12.72 -38.07
C MET A 174 33.17 -13.31 -39.22
N HIS A 175 33.53 -13.00 -40.47
CA HIS A 175 32.82 -13.49 -41.66
C HIS A 175 32.91 -15.02 -41.83
N ASP A 176 33.86 -15.66 -41.14
CA ASP A 176 34.09 -17.10 -41.05
C ASP A 176 33.42 -17.77 -39.83
N TYR A 177 32.74 -17.02 -38.96
CA TYR A 177 32.09 -17.56 -37.75
C TYR A 177 30.57 -17.67 -37.90
N VAL A 178 30.07 -18.91 -37.91
CA VAL A 178 28.64 -19.19 -37.75
C VAL A 178 28.34 -19.40 -36.27
N HIS A 179 27.52 -18.51 -35.69
CA HIS A 179 27.10 -18.61 -34.31
C HIS A 179 25.86 -19.50 -34.22
N VAL A 180 26.00 -20.66 -33.57
CA VAL A 180 24.89 -21.58 -33.30
C VAL A 180 24.58 -21.49 -31.81
N ASP A 181 23.34 -21.12 -31.47
CA ASP A 181 22.87 -21.03 -30.09
C ASP A 181 21.70 -22.00 -29.90
N GLU A 182 21.82 -22.86 -28.89
CA GLU A 182 20.73 -23.73 -28.48
C GLU A 182 19.95 -23.07 -27.35
N LYS A 183 18.68 -22.79 -27.63
CA LYS A 183 17.82 -22.06 -26.71
C LYS A 183 17.02 -23.01 -25.82
N TRP A 184 17.48 -23.14 -24.58
CA TRP A 184 16.76 -23.88 -23.55
C TRP A 184 15.61 -23.05 -22.95
N PHE A 185 14.45 -23.66 -22.76
CA PHE A 185 13.34 -23.05 -22.03
C PHE A 185 13.54 -23.26 -20.53
N TYR A 186 13.57 -22.16 -19.76
CA TYR A 186 13.88 -22.22 -18.34
C TYR A 186 12.77 -22.89 -17.53
N LEU A 187 13.15 -23.81 -16.64
CA LEU A 187 12.29 -24.31 -15.56
C LEU A 187 12.02 -23.21 -14.50
N THR A 188 12.85 -22.17 -14.44
CA THR A 188 12.75 -21.11 -13.42
C THR A 188 12.42 -19.74 -14.00
N MET A 189 11.59 -18.98 -13.29
CA MET A 189 11.28 -17.59 -13.67
C MET A 189 12.53 -16.70 -13.55
N VAL A 190 12.90 -16.06 -14.67
CA VAL A 190 14.02 -15.11 -14.78
C VAL A 190 13.83 -13.93 -13.84
N LYS A 191 12.62 -13.35 -13.81
CA LYS A 191 12.25 -12.23 -12.94
C LYS A 191 11.27 -12.71 -11.87
N ARG A 192 11.63 -12.51 -10.61
CA ARG A 192 10.71 -12.64 -9.47
C ARG A 192 10.47 -11.28 -8.84
N ARG A 193 9.33 -11.11 -8.21
CA ARG A 193 8.98 -9.90 -7.45
C ARG A 193 8.64 -10.32 -6.03
N TYR A 194 9.06 -9.52 -5.06
CA TYR A 194 8.87 -9.78 -3.64
C TYR A 194 8.36 -8.51 -2.94
N TYR A 195 7.39 -8.67 -2.05
CA TYR A 195 6.99 -7.64 -1.10
C TYR A 195 7.92 -7.69 0.11
N VAL A 196 8.74 -6.66 0.30
CA VAL A 196 9.79 -6.61 1.33
C VAL A 196 9.91 -5.22 1.94
N TYR A 197 10.44 -5.17 3.17
CA TYR A 197 10.82 -3.93 3.83
C TYR A 197 12.23 -3.46 3.40
N TYR A 198 12.63 -2.24 3.76
CA TYR A 198 13.94 -1.72 3.34
C TYR A 198 15.11 -2.40 4.03
N ASP A 199 14.91 -2.77 5.29
CA ASP A 199 15.83 -3.47 6.17
C ASP A 199 16.00 -4.95 5.81
N GLU A 200 15.13 -5.50 4.96
CA GLU A 200 15.28 -6.86 4.45
C GLU A 200 16.16 -6.91 3.21
N GLU A 201 17.20 -7.73 3.28
CA GLU A 201 17.97 -8.12 2.09
C GLU A 201 17.24 -9.21 1.31
N VAL A 202 17.20 -9.03 -0.02
CA VAL A 202 16.64 -10.04 -0.93
C VAL A 202 17.79 -10.87 -1.47
N ALA A 203 17.75 -12.18 -1.23
CA ALA A 203 18.81 -13.09 -1.66
C ALA A 203 19.09 -12.98 -3.16
N ALA A 204 20.36 -12.80 -3.52
CA ALA A 204 20.79 -12.77 -4.92
C ALA A 204 20.54 -14.14 -5.57
N ARG A 205 19.96 -14.13 -6.77
CA ARG A 205 19.74 -15.35 -7.55
C ARG A 205 20.81 -15.44 -8.62
N ALA A 206 21.76 -16.35 -8.43
CA ALA A 206 22.81 -16.62 -9.40
C ALA A 206 22.65 -18.04 -9.97
N VAL A 207 22.84 -18.22 -11.27
CA VAL A 207 22.79 -19.52 -11.95
C VAL A 207 24.08 -19.74 -12.74
N LYS A 208 24.61 -20.97 -12.72
CA LYS A 208 25.79 -21.35 -13.51
C LYS A 208 25.43 -21.46 -15.00
N SER A 209 26.31 -20.98 -15.87
CA SER A 209 26.19 -21.21 -17.33
C SER A 209 26.47 -22.67 -17.66
N GLN A 210 25.85 -23.17 -18.73
CA GLN A 210 25.91 -24.59 -19.09
C GLN A 210 27.32 -25.09 -19.46
N ALA A 211 28.21 -24.21 -19.93
CA ALA A 211 29.59 -24.55 -20.29
C ALA A 211 30.39 -25.25 -19.17
N LEU A 212 29.98 -25.14 -17.91
CA LEU A 212 30.62 -25.79 -16.77
C LEU A 212 30.15 -27.25 -16.55
N TYR A 213 28.97 -27.66 -17.01
CA TYR A 213 28.50 -29.04 -16.78
C TYR A 213 29.37 -30.07 -17.50
N HIS A 214 30.00 -29.71 -18.62
CA HIS A 214 30.88 -30.64 -19.35
C HIS A 214 32.29 -30.78 -18.77
N GLN A 215 32.72 -29.93 -17.83
CA GLN A 215 34.02 -30.06 -17.14
C GLN A 215 33.91 -30.70 -15.76
N ASP A 216 32.76 -30.60 -15.09
CA ASP A 216 32.56 -31.15 -13.74
C ASP A 216 32.09 -32.63 -13.73
N ASP A 217 31.72 -33.21 -14.87
CA ASP A 217 31.22 -34.60 -14.95
C ASP A 217 32.29 -35.70 -15.02
N VAL A 218 33.58 -35.39 -14.78
CA VAL A 218 34.66 -36.40 -14.76
C VAL A 218 35.08 -36.82 -13.35
N HIS A 219 34.50 -36.29 -12.27
CA HIS A 219 34.79 -36.81 -10.92
C HIS A 219 33.65 -36.65 -9.90
N CYS A 220 32.63 -37.49 -10.02
CA CYS A 220 31.83 -37.90 -8.85
C CYS A 220 31.85 -39.42 -8.71
N ARG A 221 32.93 -39.95 -8.10
CA ARG A 221 32.90 -41.23 -7.41
C ARG A 221 32.54 -40.98 -5.95
N CYS A 222 31.28 -41.17 -5.59
CA CYS A 222 30.90 -41.67 -4.26
C CYS A 222 29.44 -42.13 -4.29
N GLY A 223 29.19 -43.39 -3.97
CA GLY A 223 27.85 -43.95 -3.85
C GLY A 223 27.73 -45.42 -4.25
N GLN A 224 28.65 -46.28 -3.77
CA GLN A 224 28.33 -47.70 -3.64
C GLN A 224 27.15 -47.83 -2.67
N ALA A 225 25.98 -48.19 -3.18
CA ALA A 225 24.93 -48.79 -2.39
C ALA A 225 25.12 -50.31 -2.50
N ALA A 226 25.63 -50.91 -1.44
CA ALA A 226 25.54 -52.34 -1.23
C ALA A 226 24.09 -52.72 -0.92
N ILE A 227 23.58 -53.70 -1.65
CA ILE A 227 22.73 -54.77 -1.13
C ILE A 227 23.50 -56.06 -1.41
#